data_AF-A0A0Q4XDE7-F1
#
_entry.id   AF-A0A0Q4XDE7-F1
#
_cell.length_a   1.000
_cell.length_b   1.000
_cell.length_c   1.000
_cell.angle_alpha   90.00
_cell.angle_beta   90.00
_cell.angle_gamma   90.00
#
_symmetry.space_group_name_H-M   'P 1'
#
loop_
_entity.id
_entity.type
_entity.pdbx_description
1 polymer ?
#
loop_
_entity_poly.entity_id
_entity_poly.type
_entity_poly.pdbx_seq_one_letter_code
_entity_poly.pdbx_strand_id
1 'polypeptide(L)'
;MTAPVTRLIPLATAIAGAVLLASSAQAGGCGGAECYRHVSTPPVYGAVSERVLVRPAETVYRTVPPIYETVSERIVVSPGGRVWQTSRDAYGELVGCWVNVPPQYSVRHRRVLVQPAQSIPETIPAEYASVRRRILVQPARAGWVPANDGTGGGYPGVYGPRIGSIPDAVGIAGASSADIGVGLGFSSGSIYDGY
;
A
#
# COMPACT_ATOMS: atom_id res chain seq x y z
N MET A 1 70.58 -69.62 64.00
CA MET A 1 72.06 -69.76 63.96
C MET A 1 72.45 -69.83 62.49
N THR A 2 73.28 -69.01 61.86
CA THR A 2 74.14 -67.89 62.22
C THR A 2 74.59 -67.28 60.88
N ALA A 3 74.58 -65.95 60.76
CA ALA A 3 75.25 -65.19 59.69
C ALA A 3 76.78 -65.40 59.74
N PRO A 4 77.54 -65.03 58.69
CA PRO A 4 78.22 -63.71 58.67
C PRO A 4 78.26 -63.07 57.25
N VAL A 5 78.07 -61.76 57.03
CA VAL A 5 78.76 -60.53 57.51
C VAL A 5 79.93 -60.07 56.59
N THR A 6 79.63 -59.00 55.84
CA THR A 6 80.45 -57.83 55.41
C THR A 6 81.70 -57.99 54.53
N ARG A 7 81.83 -57.08 53.53
CA ARG A 7 82.63 -55.83 53.55
C ARG A 7 82.67 -55.22 52.13
N LEU A 8 82.12 -54.02 51.89
CA LEU A 8 82.71 -52.66 51.96
C LEU A 8 83.01 -52.07 50.55
N ILE A 9 82.35 -50.92 50.33
CA ILE A 9 82.35 -49.88 49.27
C ILE A 9 83.79 -49.25 49.20
N PRO A 10 84.31 -48.59 48.11
CA PRO A 10 83.65 -47.41 47.54
C PRO A 10 83.95 -46.84 46.11
N LEU A 11 83.05 -45.91 45.75
CA LEU A 11 83.25 -44.58 45.13
C LEU A 11 83.19 -44.36 43.59
N ALA A 12 82.56 -43.22 43.27
CA ALA A 12 82.58 -42.41 42.03
C ALA A 12 81.78 -42.95 40.82
N THR A 13 80.80 -42.26 40.26
CA THR A 13 80.90 -40.91 39.69
C THR A 13 79.50 -40.31 39.44
N ALA A 14 79.42 -38.98 39.52
CA ALA A 14 78.25 -38.16 39.27
C ALA A 14 77.97 -37.98 37.77
N ILE A 15 76.71 -38.06 37.36
CA ILE A 15 76.16 -37.28 36.23
C ILE A 15 74.77 -36.78 36.64
N ALA A 16 74.72 -35.49 36.95
CA ALA A 16 73.49 -34.72 37.01
C ALA A 16 72.94 -34.55 35.59
N GLY A 17 72.04 -35.44 35.18
CA GLY A 17 71.24 -35.29 33.97
C GLY A 17 69.93 -34.58 34.29
N ALA A 18 69.97 -33.25 34.43
CA ALA A 18 68.76 -32.45 34.45
C ALA A 18 68.13 -32.49 33.05
N VAL A 19 67.28 -33.48 32.79
CA VAL A 19 66.37 -33.45 31.64
C VAL A 19 65.35 -32.36 31.95
N LEU A 20 65.61 -31.17 31.43
CA LEU A 20 64.60 -30.14 31.24
C LEU A 20 63.52 -30.77 30.36
N LEU A 21 62.44 -31.23 30.98
CA LEU A 21 61.16 -31.32 30.32
C LEU A 21 60.83 -29.88 29.92
N ALA A 22 61.24 -29.50 28.72
CA ALA A 22 60.71 -28.34 28.06
C ALA A 22 59.22 -28.62 27.89
N SER A 23 58.44 -28.17 28.87
CA SER A 23 57.01 -27.99 28.71
C SER A 23 56.86 -27.23 27.40
N SER A 24 56.30 -27.87 26.39
CA SER A 24 55.91 -27.17 25.17
C SER A 24 55.02 -26.04 25.65
N ALA A 25 55.53 -24.80 25.56
CA ALA A 25 54.67 -23.64 25.63
C ALA A 25 53.72 -23.80 24.44
N GLN A 26 52.56 -24.38 24.69
CA GLN A 26 51.44 -24.33 23.78
C GLN A 26 50.99 -22.87 23.80
N ALA A 27 51.75 -22.04 23.09
CA ALA A 27 51.32 -20.73 22.66
C ALA A 27 49.95 -20.96 22.02
N GLY A 28 48.93 -20.32 22.58
CA GLY A 28 47.51 -20.58 22.34
C GLY A 28 47.18 -20.60 20.85
N GLY A 29 47.31 -21.78 20.26
CA GLY A 29 46.84 -22.10 18.93
C GLY A 29 45.60 -22.93 19.14
N CYS A 30 44.45 -22.28 19.04
CA CYS A 30 43.18 -22.97 19.10
C CYS A 30 43.07 -23.86 17.85
N GLY A 31 43.57 -25.10 17.93
CA GLY A 31 43.79 -26.02 16.81
C GLY A 31 42.92 -27.29 16.87
N GLY A 32 41.69 -27.18 17.38
CA GLY A 32 40.75 -28.30 17.50
C GLY A 32 39.30 -27.87 17.41
N ALA A 33 38.37 -28.84 17.44
CA ALA A 33 36.92 -28.61 17.36
C ALA A 33 36.36 -27.70 18.49
N GLU A 34 37.15 -27.48 19.54
CA GLU A 34 36.84 -26.62 20.70
C GLU A 34 36.97 -25.11 20.39
N CYS A 35 37.54 -24.78 19.23
CA CYS A 35 37.90 -23.42 18.82
C CYS A 35 36.88 -22.76 17.91
N TYR A 36 35.89 -23.52 17.46
CA TYR A 36 34.83 -23.03 16.62
C TYR A 36 33.50 -23.39 17.25
N ARG A 37 32.63 -22.38 17.33
CA ARG A 37 31.24 -22.56 17.73
C ARG A 37 30.39 -22.62 16.48
N HIS A 38 29.51 -23.61 16.41
CA HIS A 38 28.49 -23.66 15.37
C HIS A 38 27.43 -22.60 15.65
N VAL A 39 27.24 -21.67 14.70
CA VAL A 39 26.20 -20.65 14.77
C VAL A 39 25.19 -20.93 13.67
N SER A 40 23.92 -21.05 14.06
CA SER A 40 22.79 -21.12 13.14
C SER A 40 22.03 -19.80 13.19
N THR A 41 21.90 -19.14 12.05
CA THR A 41 21.08 -17.94 11.89
C THR A 41 19.75 -18.34 11.25
N PRO A 42 18.60 -18.06 11.89
CA PRO A 42 17.30 -18.41 11.36
C PRO A 42 16.98 -17.63 10.07
N PRO A 43 16.07 -18.14 9.22
CA PRO A 43 15.66 -17.43 8.01
C PRO A 43 14.89 -16.15 8.36
N VAL A 44 15.15 -15.08 7.61
CA VAL A 44 14.45 -13.80 7.78
C VAL A 44 13.32 -13.73 6.75
N TYR A 45 12.12 -13.45 7.24
CA TYR A 45 10.94 -13.28 6.40
C TYR A 45 10.49 -11.83 6.39
N GLY A 46 10.06 -11.38 5.22
CA GLY A 46 9.43 -10.07 5.03
C GLY A 46 7.98 -10.23 4.58
N ALA A 47 7.24 -9.12 4.57
CA ALA A 47 5.91 -9.04 3.98
C ALA A 47 5.94 -8.05 2.82
N VAL A 48 5.43 -8.48 1.66
CA VAL A 48 5.21 -7.60 0.50
C VAL A 48 3.71 -7.38 0.36
N SER A 49 3.32 -6.13 0.12
CA SER A 49 1.93 -5.77 -0.17
C SER A 49 1.79 -5.59 -1.68
N GLU A 50 0.87 -6.34 -2.28
CA GLU A 50 0.55 -6.27 -3.70
C GLU A 50 -0.88 -5.76 -3.87
N ARG A 51 -1.11 -4.86 -4.84
CA ARG A 51 -2.46 -4.41 -5.19
C ARG A 51 -3.03 -5.35 -6.24
N VAL A 52 -4.08 -6.06 -5.88
CA VAL A 52 -4.79 -6.98 -6.77
C VAL A 52 -6.12 -6.35 -7.19
N LEU A 53 -6.44 -6.45 -8.47
CA LEU A 53 -7.73 -6.05 -9.02
C LEU A 53 -8.79 -7.04 -8.55
N VAL A 54 -9.76 -6.57 -7.75
CA VAL A 54 -10.85 -7.40 -7.23
C VAL A 54 -12.06 -7.30 -8.14
N ARG A 55 -12.34 -6.08 -8.63
CA ARG A 55 -13.44 -5.81 -9.57
C ARG A 55 -12.95 -4.90 -10.69
N PRO A 56 -13.12 -5.29 -11.97
CA PRO A 56 -12.81 -4.40 -13.08
C PRO A 56 -13.77 -3.21 -13.09
N ALA A 57 -13.35 -2.11 -13.73
CA ALA A 57 -14.25 -1.01 -14.01
C ALA A 57 -15.35 -1.47 -14.96
N GLU A 58 -16.58 -1.07 -14.70
CA GLU A 58 -17.74 -1.44 -15.50
C GLU A 58 -18.58 -0.19 -15.79
N THR A 59 -19.15 -0.14 -16.99
CA THR A 59 -20.09 0.91 -17.37
C THR A 59 -21.50 0.34 -17.35
N VAL A 60 -22.34 0.87 -16.48
CA VAL A 60 -23.76 0.51 -16.38
C VAL A 60 -24.59 1.59 -17.08
N TYR A 61 -25.65 1.17 -17.77
CA TYR A 61 -26.55 2.10 -18.47
C TYR A 61 -27.86 2.24 -17.73
N ARG A 62 -28.22 3.48 -17.37
CA ARG A 62 -29.55 3.82 -16.84
C ARG A 62 -30.45 4.30 -17.96
N THR A 63 -31.59 3.66 -18.14
CA THR A 63 -32.61 4.09 -19.12
C THR A 63 -33.51 5.17 -18.53
N VAL A 64 -33.60 6.29 -19.22
CA VAL A 64 -34.58 7.37 -18.96
C VAL A 64 -35.69 7.27 -20.01
N PRO A 65 -36.96 7.11 -19.61
CA PRO A 65 -38.07 6.99 -20.55
C PRO A 65 -38.32 8.32 -21.30
N PRO A 66 -38.97 8.27 -22.48
CA PRO A 66 -39.30 9.47 -23.23
C PRO A 66 -40.39 10.30 -22.53
N ILE A 67 -40.30 11.62 -22.65
CA ILE A 67 -41.30 12.55 -22.14
C ILE A 67 -42.15 13.05 -23.32
N TYR A 68 -43.47 12.88 -23.17
CA TYR A 68 -44.45 13.36 -24.13
C TYR A 68 -45.29 14.48 -23.53
N GLU A 69 -45.63 15.46 -24.36
CA GLU A 69 -46.54 16.54 -24.00
C GLU A 69 -47.73 16.56 -24.97
N THR A 70 -48.89 16.95 -24.47
CA THR A 70 -50.09 17.12 -25.28
C THR A 70 -50.24 18.59 -25.65
N VAL A 71 -50.00 18.90 -26.91
CA VAL A 71 -50.17 20.25 -27.44
C VAL A 71 -51.55 20.40 -28.05
N SER A 72 -52.25 21.47 -27.67
CA SER A 72 -53.53 21.86 -28.27
C SER A 72 -53.30 22.92 -29.36
N GLU A 73 -53.77 22.65 -30.56
CA GLU A 73 -53.72 23.58 -31.70
C GLU A 73 -55.14 23.93 -32.15
N ARG A 74 -55.43 25.22 -32.30
CA ARG A 74 -56.71 25.70 -32.82
C ARG A 74 -56.68 25.68 -34.34
N ILE A 75 -57.49 24.82 -34.94
CA ILE A 75 -57.62 24.70 -36.39
C ILE A 75 -58.93 25.32 -36.86
N VAL A 76 -58.90 25.93 -38.05
CA VAL A 76 -60.11 26.38 -38.74
C VAL A 76 -60.79 25.16 -39.35
N VAL A 77 -62.03 24.87 -38.95
CA VAL A 77 -62.84 23.79 -39.52
C VAL A 77 -63.65 24.30 -40.70
N SER A 78 -64.16 25.53 -40.59
CA SER A 78 -64.83 26.23 -41.66
C SER A 78 -64.37 27.68 -41.69
N PRO A 79 -63.91 28.20 -42.84
CA PRO A 79 -63.45 29.58 -42.95
C PRO A 79 -64.56 30.62 -42.77
N GLY A 80 -65.83 30.19 -42.66
CA GLY A 80 -66.98 31.08 -42.67
C GLY A 80 -67.19 31.67 -44.06
N GLY A 81 -68.11 32.63 -44.15
CA GLY A 81 -68.39 33.34 -45.40
C GLY A 81 -69.85 33.74 -45.54
N ARG A 82 -70.21 34.19 -46.75
CA ARG A 82 -71.58 34.57 -47.10
C ARG A 82 -72.31 33.36 -47.67
N VAL A 83 -73.43 33.01 -47.04
CA VAL A 83 -74.31 31.94 -47.49
C VAL A 83 -75.64 32.54 -47.89
N TRP A 84 -76.17 32.09 -49.03
CA TRP A 84 -77.52 32.45 -49.46
C TRP A 84 -78.52 31.60 -48.71
N GLN A 85 -79.40 32.23 -47.93
CA GLN A 85 -80.50 31.54 -47.24
C GLN A 85 -81.83 32.10 -47.73
N THR A 86 -82.81 31.22 -47.90
CA THR A 86 -84.17 31.59 -48.28
C THR A 86 -85.11 31.36 -47.09
N SER A 87 -85.97 32.34 -46.82
CA SER A 87 -87.04 32.25 -45.83
C SER A 87 -88.37 32.64 -46.48
N ARG A 88 -89.46 32.08 -45.97
CA ARG A 88 -90.80 32.60 -46.29
C ARG A 88 -91.08 33.81 -45.43
N ASP A 89 -91.69 34.84 -46.01
CA ASP A 89 -92.17 36.00 -45.30
C ASP A 89 -93.57 35.77 -44.68
N ALA A 90 -94.13 36.80 -44.05
CA ALA A 90 -95.45 36.74 -43.42
C ALA A 90 -96.62 36.51 -44.41
N TYR A 91 -96.38 36.69 -45.71
CA TYR A 91 -97.38 36.54 -46.78
C TYR A 91 -97.18 35.25 -47.61
N GLY A 92 -96.11 34.49 -47.32
CA GLY A 92 -95.81 33.21 -47.94
C GLY A 92 -94.89 33.26 -49.15
N GLU A 93 -94.35 34.43 -49.50
CA GLU A 93 -93.39 34.65 -50.59
C GLU A 93 -91.98 34.18 -50.18
N LEU A 94 -91.19 33.63 -51.10
CA LEU A 94 -89.79 33.23 -50.84
C LEU A 94 -88.84 34.41 -51.02
N VAL A 95 -88.25 34.89 -49.94
CA VAL A 95 -87.25 35.96 -49.94
C VAL A 95 -85.88 35.38 -49.62
N GLY A 96 -84.86 35.79 -50.37
CA GLY A 96 -83.48 35.39 -50.15
C GLY A 96 -82.64 36.49 -49.52
N CYS A 97 -81.81 36.14 -48.54
CA CYS A 97 -80.89 37.04 -47.88
C CYS A 97 -79.49 36.44 -47.82
N TRP A 98 -78.47 37.29 -47.98
CA TRP A 98 -77.10 36.90 -47.70
C TRP A 98 -76.82 36.96 -46.21
N VAL A 99 -76.58 35.81 -45.60
CA VAL A 99 -76.23 35.70 -44.17
C VAL A 99 -74.72 35.50 -44.03
N ASN A 100 -74.08 36.28 -43.16
CA ASN A 100 -72.68 36.10 -42.80
C ASN A 100 -72.56 35.01 -41.73
N VAL A 101 -71.89 33.92 -42.06
CA VAL A 101 -71.59 32.83 -41.13
C VAL A 101 -70.15 33.02 -40.62
N PRO A 102 -69.92 33.13 -39.30
CA PRO A 102 -68.58 33.29 -38.76
C PRO A 102 -67.72 32.03 -38.95
N PRO A 103 -66.39 32.17 -39.01
CA PRO A 103 -65.49 31.01 -39.07
C PRO A 103 -65.66 30.13 -37.83
N GLN A 104 -65.67 28.81 -38.07
CA GLN A 104 -65.75 27.82 -37.00
C GLN A 104 -64.37 27.22 -36.76
N TYR A 105 -64.01 27.12 -35.48
CA TYR A 105 -62.73 26.61 -35.04
C TYR A 105 -62.94 25.38 -34.15
N SER A 106 -61.98 24.47 -34.21
CA SER A 106 -61.91 23.32 -33.30
C SER A 106 -60.51 23.17 -32.74
N VAL A 107 -60.40 22.52 -31.58
CA VAL A 107 -59.12 22.24 -30.93
C VAL A 107 -58.71 20.82 -31.30
N ARG A 108 -57.51 20.68 -31.87
CA ARG A 108 -56.89 19.40 -32.14
C ARG A 108 -55.78 19.16 -31.11
N HIS A 109 -55.84 18.01 -30.45
CA HIS A 109 -54.78 17.56 -29.56
C HIS A 109 -53.81 16.65 -30.31
N ARG A 110 -52.50 16.89 -30.15
CA ARG A 110 -51.47 15.97 -30.62
C ARG A 110 -50.43 15.75 -29.53
N ARG A 111 -49.93 14.52 -29.43
CA ARG A 111 -48.80 14.18 -28.56
C ARG A 111 -47.51 14.49 -29.29
N VAL A 112 -46.67 15.32 -28.69
CA VAL A 112 -45.35 15.67 -29.21
C VAL A 112 -44.31 15.08 -28.26
N LEU A 113 -43.26 14.49 -28.84
CA LEU A 113 -42.11 14.01 -28.09
C LEU A 113 -41.24 15.22 -27.73
N VAL A 114 -41.17 15.53 -26.44
CA VAL A 114 -40.39 16.66 -25.91
C VAL A 114 -38.98 16.23 -25.60
N GLN A 115 -38.84 15.05 -25.00
CA GLN A 115 -37.55 14.45 -24.68
C GLN A 115 -37.53 12.99 -25.18
N PRO A 116 -36.56 12.59 -26.01
CA PRO A 116 -36.43 11.21 -26.43
C PRO A 116 -36.00 10.32 -25.26
N ALA A 117 -36.18 9.01 -25.42
CA ALA A 117 -35.58 8.05 -24.50
C ALA A 117 -34.05 8.17 -24.57
N GLN A 118 -33.39 8.14 -23.42
CA GLN A 118 -31.93 8.27 -23.34
C GLN A 118 -31.35 7.18 -22.45
N SER A 119 -30.17 6.68 -22.82
CA SER A 119 -29.34 5.83 -21.98
C SER A 119 -28.18 6.66 -21.43
N ILE A 120 -28.15 6.82 -20.11
CA ILE A 120 -27.09 7.57 -19.44
C ILE A 120 -26.04 6.55 -18.95
N PRO A 121 -24.76 6.68 -19.39
CA PRO A 121 -23.70 5.82 -18.88
C PRO A 121 -23.27 6.26 -17.48
N GLU A 122 -23.17 5.31 -16.57
CA GLU A 122 -22.60 5.48 -15.24
C GLU A 122 -21.37 4.57 -15.11
N THR A 123 -20.22 5.16 -14.80
CA THR A 123 -18.96 4.42 -14.66
C THR A 123 -18.74 4.02 -13.21
N ILE A 124 -18.73 2.72 -12.95
CA ILE A 124 -18.34 2.15 -11.67
C ILE A 124 -16.81 1.94 -11.71
N PRO A 125 -16.04 2.59 -10.83
CA PRO A 125 -14.58 2.49 -10.85
C PRO A 125 -14.10 1.09 -10.45
N ALA A 126 -12.89 0.75 -10.88
CA ALA A 126 -12.25 -0.50 -10.49
C ALA A 126 -11.93 -0.55 -8.98
N GLU A 127 -12.21 -1.69 -8.36
CA GLU A 127 -11.91 -1.92 -6.94
C GLU A 127 -10.63 -2.74 -6.82
N TYR A 128 -9.73 -2.26 -5.95
CA TYR A 128 -8.44 -2.89 -5.66
C TYR A 128 -8.35 -3.23 -4.18
N ALA A 129 -7.80 -4.40 -3.89
CA ALA A 129 -7.44 -4.80 -2.53
C ALA A 129 -5.92 -4.96 -2.39
N SER A 130 -5.40 -4.76 -1.18
CA SER A 130 -4.01 -5.04 -0.84
C SER A 130 -3.91 -6.43 -0.23
N VAL A 131 -3.17 -7.33 -0.89
CA VAL A 131 -2.88 -8.67 -0.37
C VAL A 131 -1.46 -8.68 0.17
N ARG A 132 -1.29 -9.17 1.39
CA ARG A 132 0.02 -9.34 2.02
C ARG A 132 0.50 -10.77 1.81
N ARG A 133 1.68 -10.93 1.22
CA ARG A 133 2.36 -12.21 1.08
C ARG A 133 3.67 -12.20 1.85
N ARG A 134 3.91 -13.25 2.63
CA ARG A 134 5.19 -13.48 3.30
C ARG A 134 6.19 -14.01 2.28
N ILE A 135 7.36 -13.38 2.21
CA ILE A 135 8.46 -13.80 1.35
C ILE A 135 9.70 -14.11 2.19
N LEU A 136 10.51 -15.06 1.73
CA LEU A 136 11.82 -15.33 2.30
C LEU A 136 12.78 -14.24 1.80
N VAL A 137 13.26 -13.38 2.70
CA VAL A 137 14.22 -12.31 2.36
C VAL A 137 15.64 -12.84 2.46
N GLN A 138 15.91 -13.63 3.50
CA GLN A 138 17.20 -14.27 3.69
C GLN A 138 17.02 -15.74 4.08
N PRO A 139 17.66 -16.69 3.37
CA PRO A 139 17.64 -18.09 3.76
C PRO A 139 18.38 -18.29 5.08
N ALA A 140 18.02 -19.36 5.78
CA ALA A 140 18.76 -19.80 6.95
C ALA A 140 20.21 -20.10 6.56
N ARG A 141 21.17 -19.70 7.40
CA ARG A 141 22.58 -20.03 7.20
C ARG A 141 23.19 -20.58 8.48
N ALA A 142 24.10 -21.51 8.33
CA ALA A 142 24.86 -22.06 9.42
C ALA A 142 26.34 -22.07 9.06
N GLY A 143 27.20 -21.83 10.04
CA GLY A 143 28.63 -21.78 9.86
C GLY A 143 29.39 -21.86 11.18
N TRP A 144 30.67 -22.14 11.07
CA TRP A 144 31.60 -22.20 12.19
C TRP A 144 32.25 -20.82 12.37
N VAL A 145 32.11 -20.24 13.56
CA VAL A 145 32.72 -18.96 13.94
C VAL A 145 33.77 -19.25 15.02
N PRO A 146 34.96 -18.62 14.99
CA PRO A 146 35.96 -18.81 16.04
C PRO A 146 35.37 -18.46 17.41
N ALA A 147 35.62 -19.30 18.40
CA ALA A 147 35.12 -19.18 19.77
C ALA A 147 35.93 -18.18 20.63
N ASN A 148 37.05 -17.70 20.10
CA ASN A 148 38.02 -16.84 20.78
C ASN A 148 38.21 -15.50 20.06
N ASP A 149 37.17 -14.66 19.99
CA ASP A 149 37.32 -13.21 19.80
C ASP A 149 37.74 -12.55 21.12
N GLY A 150 38.92 -12.95 21.60
CA GLY A 150 39.61 -12.39 22.77
C GLY A 150 40.18 -10.99 22.52
N THR A 151 39.40 -10.09 21.92
CA THR A 151 39.74 -8.66 21.81
C THR A 151 38.47 -7.84 21.91
N GLY A 152 38.30 -7.12 23.03
CA GLY A 152 37.47 -5.93 23.02
C GLY A 152 37.96 -5.01 21.91
N GLY A 153 37.16 -4.82 20.87
CA GLY A 153 37.60 -4.09 19.69
C GLY A 153 36.53 -4.02 18.62
N GLY A 154 35.66 -3.01 18.74
CA GLY A 154 35.08 -2.28 17.61
C GLY A 154 34.17 -3.07 16.67
N TYR A 155 32.89 -2.72 16.70
CA TYR A 155 32.08 -2.69 15.48
C TYR A 155 32.93 -2.11 14.32
N PRO A 156 32.99 -2.72 13.13
CA PRO A 156 33.48 -2.02 11.95
C PRO A 156 32.47 -0.91 11.65
N GLY A 157 32.70 0.24 12.28
CA GLY A 157 32.07 1.50 11.95
C GLY A 157 32.32 1.75 10.48
N VAL A 158 31.22 1.86 9.75
CA VAL A 158 31.12 2.42 8.42
C VAL A 158 32.02 3.66 8.35
N TYR A 159 33.12 3.57 7.59
CA TYR A 159 33.85 4.76 7.14
C TYR A 159 32.98 5.45 6.09
N GLY A 160 31.95 6.16 6.56
CA GLY A 160 31.38 7.28 5.83
C GLY A 160 32.38 8.44 5.86
N PRO A 161 32.40 9.32 4.86
CA PRO A 161 33.32 10.44 4.84
C PRO A 161 33.06 11.30 6.08
N ARG A 162 34.13 11.60 6.84
CA ARG A 162 34.11 12.61 7.90
C ARG A 162 33.84 13.97 7.27
N ILE A 163 32.56 14.27 7.07
CA ILE A 163 32.07 15.62 6.79
C ILE A 163 32.17 16.39 8.11
N GLY A 164 32.82 17.55 8.03
CA GLY A 164 33.45 18.24 9.13
C GLY A 164 32.54 18.61 10.29
N SER A 165 33.17 18.67 11.46
CA SER A 165 32.91 19.71 12.44
C SER A 165 32.90 21.06 11.71
N ILE A 166 31.70 21.56 11.41
CA ILE A 166 31.48 22.94 11.00
C ILE A 166 31.97 23.80 12.18
N PRO A 167 32.90 24.75 11.98
CA PRO A 167 33.23 25.70 13.02
C PRO A 167 32.00 26.55 13.31
N ASP A 168 31.75 26.77 14.59
CA ASP A 168 30.71 27.66 15.10
C ASP A 168 30.81 29.04 14.42
N ALA A 169 29.87 29.32 13.52
CA ALA A 169 29.68 30.65 12.93
C ALA A 169 28.31 31.26 13.25
N VAL A 170 27.50 30.63 14.09
CA VAL A 170 26.27 31.23 14.62
C VAL A 170 26.15 30.81 16.08
N GLY A 171 26.36 31.77 16.99
CA GLY A 171 26.35 31.55 18.44
C GLY A 171 25.01 31.05 18.95
N ILE A 172 24.86 29.73 19.06
CA ILE A 172 23.84 29.09 19.89
C ILE A 172 24.55 28.04 20.73
N ALA A 173 24.90 28.43 21.96
CA ALA A 173 25.35 27.50 22.96
C ALA A 173 24.19 26.60 23.39
N GLY A 174 24.39 25.28 23.32
CA GLY A 174 23.58 24.29 24.02
C GLY A 174 22.35 23.79 23.27
N ALA A 175 22.51 22.73 22.47
CA ALA A 175 21.44 21.80 22.19
C ALA A 175 22.02 20.38 22.13
N SER A 176 21.63 19.55 23.09
CA SER A 176 21.93 18.12 23.09
C SER A 176 21.12 17.43 21.98
N SER A 177 21.56 16.26 21.52
CA SER A 177 20.93 15.47 20.45
C SER A 177 19.47 15.02 20.73
N ALA A 178 18.88 15.43 21.85
CA ALA A 178 17.48 15.20 22.18
C ALA A 178 16.50 16.18 21.49
N ASP A 179 16.97 17.34 20.98
CA ASP A 179 16.06 18.41 20.55
C ASP A 179 15.81 18.50 19.02
N ILE A 180 16.45 17.65 18.21
CA ILE A 180 16.18 17.55 16.75
C ILE A 180 15.08 16.51 16.45
N GLY A 181 14.23 16.20 17.43
CA GLY A 181 13.11 15.27 17.29
C GLY A 181 11.77 15.91 16.90
N VAL A 182 11.66 17.24 16.85
CA VAL A 182 10.34 17.92 16.70
C VAL A 182 10.16 18.58 15.32
N GLY A 183 11.18 18.63 14.47
CA GLY A 183 11.07 19.25 13.13
C GLY A 183 10.62 18.34 12.00
N LEU A 184 10.77 17.02 12.12
CA LEU A 184 10.50 16.06 11.05
C LEU A 184 9.85 14.79 11.60
N GLY A 185 8.59 14.91 12.04
CA GLY A 185 7.50 13.94 11.81
C GLY A 185 7.69 12.43 12.03
N PHE A 186 8.77 11.93 12.64
CA PHE A 186 8.93 10.53 12.98
C PHE A 186 8.57 10.31 14.44
N SER A 187 7.28 10.09 14.67
CA SER A 187 6.76 9.55 15.92
C SER A 187 7.24 8.10 16.07
N SER A 188 8.32 7.86 16.83
CA SER A 188 8.53 6.56 17.45
C SER A 188 7.96 6.60 18.85
N GLY A 189 6.69 6.21 18.94
CA GLY A 189 6.00 5.92 20.19
C GLY A 189 6.83 4.96 21.04
N SER A 190 7.19 5.43 22.22
CA SER A 190 7.88 4.68 23.26
C SER A 190 6.87 3.98 24.19
N ILE A 191 7.34 2.95 24.90
CA ILE A 191 6.94 2.57 26.27
C ILE A 191 5.69 1.66 26.39
N TYR A 192 5.97 0.37 26.66
CA TYR A 192 5.13 -0.67 27.30
C TYR A 192 3.90 -1.25 26.57
N ASP A 193 4.01 -2.54 26.21
CA ASP A 193 2.96 -3.57 26.24
C ASP A 193 3.74 -4.89 26.42
N GLY A 194 3.60 -5.73 27.45
CA GLY A 194 2.43 -6.03 28.25
C GLY A 194 1.98 -7.48 27.99
N TYR A 195 2.86 -8.47 28.24
CA TYR A 195 2.64 -9.84 28.76
C TYR A 195 3.86 -10.75 28.50
#